data_AF-A0AA39TLB2-F1
#
_entry.id   AF-A0AA39TLB2-F1
#
_cell.length_a   1.000
_cell.length_b   1.000
_cell.length_c   1.000
_cell.angle_alpha   90.00
_cell.angle_beta   90.00
_cell.angle_gamma   90.00
#
_symmetry.space_group_name_H-M   'P 1'
#
loop_
_entity.id
_entity.type
_entity.pdbx_description
1 polymer ?
#
loop_
_entity_poly.entity_id
_entity_poly.type
_entity_poly.pdbx_seq_one_letter_code
_entity_poly.pdbx_strand_id
1 'polypeptide(L)'
;MSLYYEAATILENADNVGGSLTSRIYGKKGLKSKPTAIYALVTEATKWSAVLKDVVENSGILKLEKKLIPLLAVLLTHDLLISKGGVAAPANHPLKLAITRHKARLSAEFTKLRVKRGFSTLDAFRQHINACAESGISANSDASSSAAPSTITEHPRWVRVNAVRTTLDAQLRTTFAEYARKEKLADVMAAPATAKVLHIDAHIPNLLALPPRADLSRVKAYQAGELIIQDKASCFPAYLLNVQPGDGDAIDGCAAPGNKTTHLAAIVAENNKIVAAGGEKKKTPKQRIIACERDKRRSGILEKMVNLAGAGSLVTVKQRQDFLNLDPHSPELASVGAILLDPSCSGSGIVSRDDDVKLVLPSAPAAAAPQQPSSARGKKRKRKGTAATPPQDPPPTTTLPLTEQETEDTDNKTDTDLSA
;
A
#
# COMPACT_ATOMS: atom_id res chain seq x y z
N MET A 1 8.76 24.41 -3.97
CA MET A 1 8.93 23.47 -2.85
C MET A 1 9.47 22.17 -3.42
N SER A 2 10.49 21.57 -2.82
CA SER A 2 11.19 20.40 -3.34
C SER A 2 10.39 19.11 -3.14
N LEU A 3 10.56 18.12 -4.03
CA LEU A 3 10.04 16.75 -3.90
C LEU A 3 10.21 16.18 -2.48
N TYR A 4 11.38 16.40 -1.88
CA TYR A 4 11.72 15.89 -0.54
C TYR A 4 10.90 16.55 0.57
N TYR A 5 10.59 17.85 0.46
CA TYR A 5 9.74 18.51 1.45
C TYR A 5 8.30 18.00 1.35
N GLU A 6 7.78 17.82 0.13
CA GLU A 6 6.42 17.27 -0.04
C GLU A 6 6.33 15.82 0.47
N ALA A 7 7.36 14.99 0.22
CA ALA A 7 7.46 13.66 0.78
C ALA A 7 7.55 13.66 2.31
N ALA A 8 8.38 14.53 2.89
CA ALA A 8 8.51 14.68 4.34
C ALA A 8 7.17 15.08 5.00
N THR A 9 6.47 16.07 4.45
CA THR A 9 5.16 16.50 4.96
C THR A 9 4.11 15.38 4.90
N ILE A 10 4.13 14.53 3.88
CA ILE A 10 3.18 13.39 3.77
C ILE A 10 3.46 12.32 4.82
N LEU A 11 4.73 12.13 5.17
CA LEU A 11 5.20 11.16 6.15
C LEU A 11 5.02 11.63 7.59
N GLU A 12 5.23 12.92 7.89
CA GLU A 12 4.98 13.50 9.22
C GLU A 12 3.49 13.48 9.61
N ASN A 13 2.61 13.60 8.63
CA ASN A 13 1.15 13.57 8.85
C ASN A 13 0.54 12.15 8.81
N ALA A 14 1.37 11.10 8.89
CA ALA A 14 0.89 9.72 8.78
C ALA A 14 -0.13 9.35 9.87
N ASP A 15 0.11 9.81 11.10
CA ASP A 15 -0.70 9.43 12.26
C ASP A 15 -2.03 10.20 12.34
N ASN A 16 -2.11 11.40 11.74
CA ASN A 16 -3.26 12.30 11.87
C ASN A 16 -4.32 12.15 10.76
N VAL A 17 -3.95 11.62 9.59
CA VAL A 17 -4.84 11.60 8.41
C VAL A 17 -5.45 10.22 8.16
N GLY A 18 -4.81 9.15 8.65
CA GLY A 18 -5.24 7.77 8.39
C GLY A 18 -5.19 7.37 6.91
N GLY A 19 -5.35 6.08 6.62
CA GLY A 19 -5.39 5.55 5.26
C GLY A 19 -4.03 5.25 4.61
N SER A 20 -4.07 4.48 3.52
CA SER A 20 -2.85 4.00 2.82
C SER A 20 -1.98 5.15 2.30
N LEU A 21 -0.67 4.90 2.18
CA LEU A 21 0.28 5.86 1.58
C LEU A 21 -0.19 6.31 0.19
N THR A 22 -0.72 5.38 -0.62
CA THR A 22 -1.29 5.68 -1.94
C THR A 22 -2.46 6.65 -1.84
N SER A 23 -3.38 6.45 -0.89
CA SER A 23 -4.51 7.36 -0.69
C SER A 23 -4.02 8.76 -0.28
N ARG A 24 -3.07 8.84 0.66
CA ARG A 24 -2.50 10.11 1.14
C ARG A 24 -1.78 10.89 0.04
N ILE A 25 -1.00 10.21 -0.80
CA ILE A 25 -0.25 10.85 -1.90
C ILE A 25 -1.19 11.27 -3.04
N TYR A 26 -2.01 10.35 -3.55
CA TYR A 26 -2.84 10.62 -4.72
C TYR A 26 -4.13 11.39 -4.38
N GLY A 27 -4.52 11.46 -3.11
CA GLY A 27 -5.65 12.25 -2.62
C GLY A 27 -5.31 13.73 -2.40
N LYS A 28 -4.03 14.06 -2.19
CA LYS A 28 -3.59 15.43 -1.91
C LYS A 28 -3.63 16.30 -3.17
N LYS A 29 -4.46 17.34 -3.14
CA LYS A 29 -4.53 18.37 -4.20
C LYS A 29 -3.40 19.38 -4.03
N GLY A 30 -2.94 19.97 -5.13
CA GLY A 30 -1.93 21.05 -5.10
C GLY A 30 -0.47 20.60 -4.97
N LEU A 31 -0.17 19.31 -5.17
CA LEU A 31 1.21 18.83 -5.22
C LEU A 31 1.95 19.44 -6.43
N LYS A 32 3.13 20.00 -6.19
CA LYS A 32 4.02 20.52 -7.24
C LYS A 32 4.81 19.40 -7.89
N SER A 33 5.18 18.35 -7.14
CA SER A 33 5.84 17.16 -7.68
C SER A 33 4.83 16.11 -8.15
N LYS A 34 5.24 15.28 -9.12
CA LYS A 34 4.43 14.17 -9.62
C LYS A 34 4.14 13.17 -8.49
N PRO A 35 2.87 12.79 -8.22
CA PRO A 35 2.51 11.82 -7.18
C PRO A 35 3.27 10.49 -7.27
N THR A 36 3.50 10.00 -8.49
CA THR A 36 4.28 8.79 -8.76
C THR A 36 5.73 8.90 -8.29
N ALA A 37 6.35 10.07 -8.41
CA ALA A 37 7.73 10.30 -7.97
C ALA A 37 7.82 10.32 -6.44
N ILE A 38 6.84 10.94 -5.76
CA ILE A 38 6.75 10.93 -4.30
C ILE A 38 6.58 9.50 -3.79
N TYR A 39 5.64 8.75 -4.38
CA TYR A 39 5.37 7.37 -4.00
C TYR A 39 6.61 6.49 -4.16
N ALA A 40 7.29 6.58 -5.31
CA ALA A 40 8.51 5.83 -5.57
C ALA A 40 9.63 6.16 -4.58
N LEU A 41 9.90 7.45 -4.32
CA LEU A 41 10.90 7.90 -3.37
C LEU A 41 10.63 7.36 -1.96
N VAL A 42 9.40 7.53 -1.48
CA VAL A 42 9.02 7.12 -0.12
C VAL A 42 9.08 5.61 0.04
N THR A 43 8.55 4.86 -0.92
CA THR A 43 8.51 3.39 -0.86
C THR A 43 9.93 2.82 -0.89
N GLU A 44 10.77 3.27 -1.82
CA GLU A 44 12.16 2.80 -1.91
C GLU A 44 12.98 3.21 -0.68
N ALA A 45 12.91 4.46 -0.23
CA ALA A 45 13.64 4.91 0.96
C ALA A 45 13.24 4.14 2.23
N THR A 46 11.98 3.69 2.31
CA THR A 46 11.49 2.93 3.47
C THR A 46 12.12 1.55 3.56
N LYS A 47 12.30 0.85 2.43
CA LYS A 47 13.01 -0.44 2.36
C LYS A 47 14.41 -0.35 2.96
N TRP A 48 15.08 0.77 2.71
CA TRP A 48 16.44 1.04 3.17
C TRP A 48 16.50 1.78 4.51
N SER A 49 15.37 2.11 5.14
CA SER A 49 15.33 3.09 6.24
C SER A 49 16.20 2.71 7.44
N ALA A 50 16.23 1.43 7.83
CA ALA A 50 17.08 0.95 8.92
C ALA A 50 18.58 1.10 8.61
N VAL A 51 18.99 0.79 7.38
CA VAL A 51 20.36 0.98 6.90
C VAL A 51 20.72 2.46 6.84
N LEU A 52 19.82 3.27 6.29
CA LEU A 52 20.03 4.70 6.10
C LEU A 52 20.07 5.45 7.42
N LYS A 53 19.29 5.04 8.42
CA LYS A 53 19.40 5.53 9.79
C LYS A 53 20.83 5.40 10.30
N ASP A 54 21.39 4.20 10.26
CA ASP A 54 22.72 3.94 10.83
C ASP A 54 23.80 4.73 10.07
N VAL A 55 23.68 4.85 8.75
CA VAL A 55 24.60 5.65 7.92
C VAL A 55 24.50 7.15 8.27
N VAL A 56 23.30 7.68 8.45
CA VAL A 56 23.09 9.08 8.84
C VAL A 56 23.61 9.35 10.26
N GLU A 57 23.38 8.45 11.20
CA GLU A 57 23.88 8.58 12.58
C GLU A 57 25.40 8.51 12.65
N ASN A 58 26.00 7.49 12.03
CA ASN A 58 27.46 7.29 12.05
C ASN A 58 28.22 8.39 11.30
N SER A 59 27.61 8.97 10.26
CA SER A 59 28.20 10.11 9.55
C SER A 59 28.11 11.42 10.35
N GLY A 60 27.22 11.51 11.35
CA GLY A 60 27.04 12.69 12.18
C GLY A 60 26.54 13.92 11.43
N ILE A 61 25.99 13.78 10.22
CA ILE A 61 25.62 14.91 9.36
C ILE A 61 24.55 15.81 9.97
N LEU A 62 23.65 15.25 10.79
CA LEU A 62 22.59 16.01 11.48
C LEU A 62 23.14 17.03 12.48
N LYS A 63 24.37 16.83 12.98
CA LYS A 63 25.06 17.81 13.85
C LYS A 63 25.67 18.96 13.05
N LEU A 64 25.98 18.72 11.77
CA LEU A 64 26.66 19.67 10.89
C LEU A 64 25.67 20.51 10.06
N GLU A 65 24.55 19.91 9.65
CA GLU A 65 23.52 20.57 8.83
C GLU A 65 22.25 20.81 9.66
N LYS A 66 22.22 21.90 10.44
CA LYS A 66 21.08 22.21 11.34
C LYS A 66 19.72 22.33 10.64
N LYS A 67 19.70 22.63 9.35
CA LYS A 67 18.46 22.73 8.53
C LYS A 67 18.00 21.39 7.97
N LEU A 68 18.79 20.33 8.15
CA LEU A 68 18.49 19.00 7.65
C LEU A 68 17.85 18.17 8.76
N ILE A 69 16.53 17.99 8.69
CA ILE A 69 15.79 17.15 9.63
C ILE A 69 16.03 15.64 9.34
N PRO A 70 15.87 14.75 10.34
CA PRO A 70 16.08 13.30 10.18
C PRO A 70 15.40 12.68 8.95
N LEU A 71 14.15 13.06 8.68
CA LEU A 71 13.36 12.54 7.58
C LEU A 71 13.95 12.93 6.22
N LEU A 72 14.32 14.20 6.05
CA LEU A 72 14.98 14.67 4.83
C LEU A 72 16.36 14.02 4.66
N ALA A 73 17.10 13.81 5.73
CA ALA A 73 18.40 13.14 5.67
C ALA A 73 18.29 11.73 5.12
N VAL A 74 17.31 10.94 5.58
CA VAL A 74 17.07 9.57 5.08
C VAL A 74 16.70 9.58 3.60
N LEU A 75 15.71 10.40 3.20
CA LEU A 75 15.25 10.47 1.80
C LEU A 75 16.37 10.94 0.85
N LEU A 76 17.14 11.95 1.24
CA LEU A 76 18.25 12.48 0.43
C LEU A 76 19.43 11.50 0.36
N THR A 77 19.72 10.79 1.45
CA THR A 77 20.80 9.78 1.48
C THR A 77 20.45 8.58 0.61
N HIS A 78 19.18 8.15 0.59
CA HIS A 78 18.71 7.14 -0.36
C HIS A 78 19.05 7.52 -1.80
N ASP A 79 18.62 8.71 -2.21
CA ASP A 79 18.82 9.15 -3.59
C ASP A 79 20.30 9.39 -3.91
N LEU A 80 21.09 9.87 -2.97
CA LEU A 80 22.52 10.11 -3.17
C LEU A 80 23.33 8.82 -3.37
N LEU A 81 22.99 7.75 -2.64
CA LEU A 81 23.82 6.54 -2.57
C LEU A 81 23.26 5.33 -3.34
N ILE A 82 21.92 5.25 -3.49
CA ILE A 82 21.24 4.04 -3.96
C ILE A 82 20.50 4.28 -5.28
N SER A 83 19.87 5.45 -5.44
CA SER A 83 19.15 5.78 -6.67
C SER A 83 20.11 5.98 -7.85
N LYS A 84 19.78 5.40 -9.01
CA LYS A 84 20.56 5.58 -10.24
C LYS A 84 20.55 7.03 -10.73
N GLY A 85 19.49 7.78 -10.42
CA GLY A 85 19.32 9.18 -10.83
C GLY A 85 19.96 10.21 -9.90
N GLY A 86 20.50 9.78 -8.75
CA GLY A 86 21.00 10.70 -7.74
C GLY A 86 19.88 11.53 -7.08
N VAL A 87 20.29 12.59 -6.38
CA VAL A 87 19.38 13.56 -5.75
C VAL A 87 18.62 14.35 -6.82
N ALA A 88 17.29 14.18 -6.85
CA ALA A 88 16.36 14.73 -7.83
C ALA A 88 16.19 16.26 -7.76
N ALA A 89 16.63 16.91 -6.67
CA ALA A 89 16.57 18.36 -6.56
C ALA A 89 17.52 19.07 -7.57
N PRO A 90 17.20 20.31 -8.01
CA PRO A 90 18.08 21.10 -8.87
C PRO A 90 19.48 21.28 -8.27
N ALA A 91 20.50 21.47 -9.11
CA ALA A 91 21.91 21.55 -8.69
C ALA A 91 22.15 22.62 -7.60
N ASN A 92 21.52 23.78 -7.73
CA ASN A 92 21.67 24.91 -6.80
C ASN A 92 20.70 24.83 -5.60
N HIS A 93 19.92 23.76 -5.48
CA HIS A 93 18.94 23.65 -4.41
C HIS A 93 19.62 23.41 -3.05
N PRO A 94 19.25 24.12 -1.98
CA PRO A 94 19.90 24.02 -0.67
C PRO A 94 20.04 22.59 -0.14
N LEU A 95 18.98 21.76 -0.28
CA LEU A 95 19.02 20.36 0.15
C LEU A 95 20.07 19.52 -0.60
N LYS A 96 20.23 19.73 -1.92
CA LYS A 96 21.20 18.99 -2.73
C LYS A 96 22.62 19.39 -2.37
N LEU A 97 22.86 20.68 -2.20
CA LEU A 97 24.15 21.20 -1.76
C LEU A 97 24.52 20.66 -0.38
N ALA A 98 23.57 20.68 0.57
CA ALA A 98 23.76 20.19 1.93
C ALA A 98 24.16 18.70 1.95
N ILE A 99 23.39 17.81 1.29
CA ILE A 99 23.70 16.38 1.32
C ILE A 99 24.97 16.03 0.51
N THR A 100 25.19 16.71 -0.61
CA THR A 100 26.35 16.44 -1.49
C THR A 100 27.67 16.83 -0.84
N ARG A 101 27.69 17.87 -0.01
CA ARG A 101 28.87 18.26 0.78
C ARG A 101 29.41 17.12 1.65
N HIS A 102 28.52 16.24 2.11
CA HIS A 102 28.86 15.11 2.97
C HIS A 102 28.93 13.77 2.23
N LYS A 103 28.93 13.77 0.88
CA LYS A 103 28.93 12.55 0.05
C LYS A 103 30.03 11.58 0.43
N ALA A 104 31.27 12.06 0.56
CA ALA A 104 32.41 11.20 0.90
C ALA A 104 32.20 10.46 2.23
N ARG A 105 31.66 11.15 3.23
CA ARG A 105 31.39 10.57 4.56
C ARG A 105 30.25 9.57 4.54
N LEU A 106 29.15 9.93 3.89
CA LEU A 106 27.99 9.05 3.73
C LEU A 106 28.34 7.78 2.95
N SER A 107 29.10 7.91 1.86
CA SER A 107 29.60 6.78 1.07
C SER A 107 30.56 5.89 1.88
N ALA A 108 31.44 6.46 2.71
CA ALA A 108 32.32 5.70 3.57
C ALA A 108 31.54 4.88 4.62
N GLU A 109 30.60 5.50 5.34
CA GLU A 109 29.80 4.80 6.35
C GLU A 109 28.88 3.74 5.73
N PHE A 110 28.26 4.03 4.58
CA PHE A 110 27.47 3.04 3.84
C PHE A 110 28.33 1.85 3.40
N THR A 111 29.54 2.09 2.91
CA THR A 111 30.46 1.01 2.50
C THR A 111 30.89 0.15 3.70
N LYS A 112 31.27 0.78 4.82
CA LYS A 112 31.63 0.06 6.05
C LYS A 112 30.48 -0.82 6.54
N LEU A 113 29.27 -0.27 6.58
CA LEU A 113 28.08 -0.98 7.06
C LEU A 113 27.69 -2.13 6.13
N ARG A 114 27.74 -1.93 4.81
CA ARG A 114 27.48 -2.97 3.82
C ARG A 114 28.48 -4.14 3.95
N VAL A 115 29.77 -3.84 4.07
CA VAL A 115 30.83 -4.86 4.25
C VAL A 115 30.69 -5.56 5.60
N LYS A 116 30.40 -4.81 6.67
CA LYS A 116 30.14 -5.37 8.02
C LYS A 116 28.99 -6.37 8.01
N ARG A 117 27.95 -6.12 7.20
CA ARG A 117 26.81 -7.02 7.02
C ARG A 117 27.07 -8.18 6.04
N GLY A 118 28.28 -8.30 5.50
CA GLY A 118 28.70 -9.43 4.67
C GLY A 118 28.44 -9.28 3.17
N PHE A 119 28.06 -8.10 2.68
CA PHE A 119 27.76 -7.89 1.26
C PHE A 119 28.95 -7.25 0.52
N SER A 120 29.52 -7.95 -0.46
CA SER A 120 30.67 -7.49 -1.24
C SER A 120 30.30 -6.48 -2.36
N THR A 121 29.07 -6.52 -2.86
CA THR A 121 28.55 -5.58 -3.87
C THR A 121 27.28 -4.87 -3.40
N LEU A 122 26.98 -3.70 -4.00
CA LEU A 122 25.72 -3.00 -3.77
C LEU A 122 24.52 -3.81 -4.28
N ASP A 123 24.67 -4.52 -5.40
CA ASP A 123 23.58 -5.30 -5.99
C ASP A 123 23.18 -6.48 -5.10
N ALA A 124 24.15 -7.20 -4.51
CA ALA A 124 23.86 -8.26 -3.55
C ALA A 124 23.13 -7.70 -2.31
N PHE A 125 23.54 -6.52 -1.82
CA PHE A 125 22.88 -5.90 -0.69
C PHE A 125 21.46 -5.43 -1.03
N ARG A 126 21.27 -4.85 -2.23
CA ARG A 126 19.95 -4.44 -2.74
C ARG A 126 19.01 -5.63 -2.85
N GLN A 127 19.49 -6.77 -3.37
CA GLN A 127 18.69 -8.00 -3.45
C GLN A 127 18.24 -8.46 -2.05
N HIS A 128 19.14 -8.43 -1.07
CA HIS A 128 18.82 -8.76 0.31
C HIS A 128 17.79 -7.79 0.91
N ILE A 129 17.98 -6.46 0.76
CA ILE A 129 17.05 -5.46 1.28
C ILE A 129 15.67 -5.59 0.64
N ASN A 130 15.61 -5.81 -0.67
CA ASN A 130 14.33 -6.04 -1.36
C ASN A 130 13.65 -7.30 -0.84
N ALA A 131 14.40 -8.39 -0.65
CA ALA A 131 13.87 -9.61 -0.05
C ALA A 131 13.34 -9.35 1.38
N CYS A 132 14.07 -8.62 2.22
CA CYS A 132 13.61 -8.25 3.57
C CYS A 132 12.34 -7.40 3.56
N ALA A 133 12.26 -6.40 2.67
CA ALA A 133 11.09 -5.55 2.53
C ALA A 133 9.84 -6.33 2.10
N GLU A 134 10.00 -7.27 1.17
CA GLU A 134 8.93 -8.17 0.72
C GLU A 134 8.51 -9.19 1.81
N SER A 135 9.39 -9.43 2.78
CA SER A 135 9.22 -10.38 3.88
C SER A 135 8.66 -9.76 5.17
N GLY A 136 8.53 -8.43 5.25
CA GLY A 136 8.16 -7.72 6.48
C GLY A 136 9.21 -7.82 7.60
N ILE A 137 10.44 -8.26 7.29
CA ILE A 137 11.53 -8.40 8.25
C ILE A 137 12.33 -7.10 8.29
N SER A 138 12.66 -6.62 9.49
CA SER A 138 13.55 -5.48 9.66
C SER A 138 14.89 -5.75 8.98
N ALA A 139 15.32 -4.85 8.10
CA ALA A 139 16.56 -4.93 7.33
C ALA A 139 17.85 -4.96 8.17
N ASN A 140 17.78 -5.14 9.50
CA ASN A 140 18.90 -5.17 10.44
C ASN A 140 19.47 -6.58 10.72
N SER A 141 19.00 -7.64 10.07
CA SER A 141 19.59 -8.97 10.25
C SER A 141 20.95 -9.09 9.54
N ASP A 142 21.98 -9.51 10.27
CA ASP A 142 23.31 -9.80 9.74
C ASP A 142 23.29 -11.08 8.90
N ALA A 143 24.11 -11.15 7.84
CA ALA A 143 24.25 -12.36 7.02
C ALA A 143 24.87 -13.56 7.77
N SER A 144 25.37 -13.36 9.00
CA SER A 144 26.08 -14.37 9.81
C SER A 144 25.23 -15.05 10.89
N SER A 145 23.98 -14.65 11.11
CA SER A 145 23.09 -15.40 11.99
C SER A 145 22.57 -16.63 11.24
N SER A 146 23.25 -17.75 11.40
CA SER A 146 22.86 -19.12 10.99
C SER A 146 21.64 -19.68 11.75
N ALA A 147 20.72 -18.82 12.19
CA ALA A 147 19.36 -19.28 12.43
C ALA A 147 18.81 -19.64 11.06
N ALA A 148 18.38 -20.90 10.88
CA ALA A 148 17.70 -21.36 9.67
C ALA A 148 16.76 -20.24 9.18
N PRO A 149 16.79 -19.87 7.88
CA PRO A 149 15.97 -18.78 7.38
C PRO A 149 14.56 -19.08 7.85
N SER A 150 14.04 -18.26 8.76
CA SER A 150 12.66 -18.35 9.20
C SER A 150 11.87 -18.27 7.92
N THR A 151 11.31 -19.40 7.50
CA THR A 151 10.78 -19.63 6.16
C THR A 151 9.70 -18.59 5.91
N ILE A 152 10.06 -17.51 5.23
CA ILE A 152 9.10 -16.53 4.74
C ILE A 152 8.29 -17.29 3.70
N THR A 153 7.04 -17.56 4.05
CA THR A 153 6.08 -18.14 3.14
C THR A 153 5.73 -17.08 2.10
N GLU A 154 6.52 -17.00 1.03
CA GLU A 154 6.11 -16.25 -0.17
C GLU A 154 4.75 -16.79 -0.61
N HIS A 155 3.75 -15.90 -0.67
CA HIS A 155 2.41 -16.32 -1.03
C HIS A 155 2.31 -16.53 -2.55
N PRO A 156 1.58 -17.55 -3.00
CA PRO A 156 1.37 -17.77 -4.43
C PRO A 156 0.63 -16.59 -5.05
N ARG A 157 0.82 -16.39 -6.36
CA ARG A 157 0.01 -15.44 -7.12
C ARG A 157 -1.34 -16.09 -7.43
N TRP A 158 -2.35 -15.73 -6.66
CA TRP A 158 -3.72 -16.18 -6.89
C TRP A 158 -4.37 -15.49 -8.09
N VAL A 159 -4.97 -16.29 -8.96
CA VAL A 159 -5.64 -15.87 -10.20
C VAL A 159 -6.97 -16.59 -10.30
N ARG A 160 -8.07 -15.83 -10.25
CA ARG A 160 -9.41 -16.34 -10.48
C ARG A 160 -9.74 -16.29 -11.98
N VAL A 161 -10.21 -17.41 -12.52
CA VAL A 161 -10.81 -17.49 -13.85
C VAL A 161 -12.22 -16.91 -13.80
N ASN A 162 -12.53 -15.98 -14.71
CA ASN A 162 -13.79 -15.27 -14.74
C ASN A 162 -14.86 -16.05 -15.54
N ALA A 163 -15.75 -16.75 -14.83
CA ALA A 163 -16.81 -17.58 -15.42
C ALA A 163 -17.88 -16.80 -16.21
N VAL A 164 -17.89 -15.46 -16.14
CA VAL A 164 -18.72 -14.62 -17.01
C VAL A 164 -18.19 -14.66 -18.44
N ARG A 165 -16.87 -14.67 -18.63
CA ARG A 165 -16.22 -14.56 -19.95
C ARG A 165 -15.67 -15.87 -20.50
N THR A 166 -15.24 -16.78 -19.63
CA THR A 166 -14.50 -17.98 -20.04
C THR A 166 -14.77 -19.15 -19.09
N THR A 167 -14.08 -20.27 -19.27
CA THR A 167 -14.12 -21.42 -18.36
C THR A 167 -12.70 -21.81 -17.94
N LEU A 168 -12.57 -22.47 -16.79
CA LEU A 168 -11.28 -23.00 -16.33
C LEU A 168 -10.63 -23.90 -17.38
N ASP A 169 -11.40 -24.82 -17.95
CA ASP A 169 -10.93 -25.74 -18.98
C ASP A 169 -10.44 -25.01 -20.25
N ALA A 170 -11.15 -23.98 -20.71
CA ALA A 170 -10.71 -23.17 -21.85
C ALA A 170 -9.37 -22.47 -21.56
N GLN A 171 -9.19 -21.92 -20.35
CA GLN A 171 -7.94 -21.26 -19.96
C GLN A 171 -6.79 -22.24 -19.79
N LEU A 172 -7.04 -23.45 -19.27
CA LEU A 172 -6.05 -24.52 -19.18
C LEU A 172 -5.56 -24.98 -20.56
N ARG A 173 -6.43 -25.01 -21.57
CA ARG A 173 -6.08 -25.37 -22.95
C ARG A 173 -5.45 -24.23 -23.76
N THR A 174 -5.57 -22.98 -23.30
CA THR A 174 -5.10 -21.80 -24.02
C THR A 174 -4.00 -21.07 -23.24
N THR A 175 -4.36 -20.13 -22.37
CA THR A 175 -3.43 -19.29 -21.59
C THR A 175 -2.42 -20.10 -20.80
N PHE A 176 -2.83 -21.26 -20.27
CA PHE A 176 -2.01 -22.12 -19.43
C PHE A 176 -1.65 -23.46 -20.09
N ALA A 177 -1.75 -23.58 -21.43
CA ALA A 177 -1.49 -24.83 -22.15
C ALA A 177 -0.09 -25.41 -21.88
N GLU A 178 0.90 -24.53 -21.70
CA GLU A 178 2.29 -24.89 -21.46
C GLU A 178 2.64 -24.98 -19.96
N TYR A 179 1.66 -24.81 -19.07
CA TYR A 179 1.90 -24.86 -17.62
C TYR A 179 1.77 -26.29 -17.11
N ALA A 180 2.77 -26.74 -16.35
CA ALA A 180 2.69 -28.01 -15.66
C ALA A 180 1.87 -27.87 -14.37
N ARG A 181 0.80 -28.67 -14.25
CA ARG A 181 0.01 -28.75 -13.01
C ARG A 181 0.81 -29.43 -11.91
N LYS A 182 0.80 -28.82 -10.72
CA LYS A 182 1.37 -29.35 -9.49
C LYS A 182 0.25 -29.74 -8.53
N GLU A 183 0.42 -30.90 -7.90
CA GLU A 183 -0.53 -31.41 -6.90
C GLU A 183 -0.42 -30.65 -5.58
N LYS A 184 0.79 -30.26 -5.17
CA LYS A 184 1.01 -29.51 -3.93
C LYS A 184 1.23 -28.04 -4.21
N LEU A 185 0.55 -27.19 -3.44
CA LEU A 185 0.74 -25.74 -3.49
C LEU A 185 2.20 -25.34 -3.18
N ALA A 186 2.86 -26.07 -2.27
CA ALA A 186 4.25 -25.84 -1.90
C ALA A 186 5.20 -25.91 -3.12
N ASP A 187 4.93 -26.78 -4.09
CA ASP A 187 5.77 -26.93 -5.29
C ASP A 187 5.66 -25.70 -6.22
N VAL A 188 4.50 -25.05 -6.23
CA VAL A 188 4.30 -23.78 -6.96
C VAL A 188 4.95 -22.63 -6.21
N MET A 189 4.83 -22.61 -4.88
CA MET A 189 5.44 -21.57 -4.04
C MET A 189 6.97 -21.60 -4.06
N ALA A 190 7.58 -22.78 -4.20
CA ALA A 190 9.02 -22.94 -4.30
C ALA A 190 9.57 -22.66 -5.72
N ALA A 191 8.70 -22.52 -6.72
CA ALA A 191 9.11 -22.31 -8.10
C ALA A 191 9.47 -20.84 -8.37
N PRO A 192 10.43 -20.56 -9.27
CA PRO A 192 10.75 -19.19 -9.65
C PRO A 192 9.58 -18.52 -10.37
N ALA A 193 9.50 -17.18 -10.30
CA ALA A 193 8.40 -16.39 -10.89
C ALA A 193 8.18 -16.63 -12.40
N THR A 194 9.20 -17.09 -13.13
CA THR A 194 9.16 -17.38 -14.57
C THR A 194 8.77 -18.83 -14.90
N ALA A 195 8.66 -19.71 -13.89
CA ALA A 195 8.28 -21.09 -14.11
C ALA A 195 6.83 -21.20 -14.58
N LYS A 196 6.62 -22.00 -15.62
CA LYS A 196 5.27 -22.34 -16.12
C LYS A 196 4.72 -23.50 -15.32
N VAL A 197 4.40 -23.25 -14.06
CA VAL A 197 3.75 -24.21 -13.17
C VAL A 197 2.51 -23.58 -12.55
N LEU A 198 1.51 -24.40 -12.24
CA LEU A 198 0.30 -23.93 -11.58
C LEU A 198 -0.26 -24.98 -10.63
N HIS A 199 -1.08 -24.55 -9.69
CA HIS A 199 -1.90 -25.42 -8.85
C HIS A 199 -3.34 -24.92 -8.91
N ILE A 200 -4.30 -25.86 -9.02
CA ILE A 200 -5.73 -25.52 -8.99
C ILE A 200 -6.18 -25.64 -7.54
N ASP A 201 -6.78 -24.58 -7.00
CA ASP A 201 -7.22 -24.60 -5.62
C ASP A 201 -8.32 -25.64 -5.38
N ALA A 202 -8.24 -26.33 -4.24
CA ALA A 202 -9.21 -27.35 -3.87
C ALA A 202 -10.49 -26.80 -3.23
N HIS A 203 -10.50 -25.54 -2.77
CA HIS A 203 -11.60 -24.99 -1.98
C HIS A 203 -12.47 -24.04 -2.80
N ILE A 204 -11.84 -23.16 -3.59
CA ILE A 204 -12.52 -22.17 -4.41
C ILE A 204 -12.48 -22.64 -5.87
N PRO A 205 -13.65 -22.90 -6.50
CA PRO A 205 -13.72 -23.20 -7.92
C PRO A 205 -13.10 -22.10 -8.76
N ASN A 206 -12.56 -22.46 -9.94
CA ASN A 206 -12.00 -21.49 -10.89
C ASN A 206 -10.81 -20.68 -10.34
N LEU A 207 -10.15 -21.10 -9.25
CA LEU A 207 -9.01 -20.40 -8.67
C LEU A 207 -7.70 -21.15 -8.92
N LEU A 208 -6.70 -20.42 -9.42
CA LEU A 208 -5.36 -20.91 -9.73
C LEU A 208 -4.32 -20.24 -8.83
N ALA A 209 -3.35 -21.00 -8.35
CA ALA A 209 -2.10 -20.52 -7.78
C ALA A 209 -1.00 -20.60 -8.83
N LEU A 210 -0.31 -19.48 -9.03
CA LEU A 210 0.93 -19.38 -9.81
C LEU A 210 2.11 -19.11 -8.88
N PRO A 211 3.36 -19.25 -9.36
CA PRO A 211 4.54 -18.94 -8.58
C PRO A 211 4.47 -17.54 -7.96
N PRO A 212 5.09 -17.32 -6.80
CA PRO A 212 5.19 -16.00 -6.23
C PRO A 212 5.74 -15.02 -7.26
N ARG A 213 5.15 -13.82 -7.31
CA ARG A 213 5.55 -12.73 -8.22
C ARG A 213 5.38 -13.03 -9.72
N ALA A 214 4.69 -14.09 -10.12
CA ALA A 214 4.32 -14.28 -11.53
C ALA A 214 3.63 -13.03 -12.08
N ASP A 215 4.14 -12.49 -13.19
CA ASP A 215 3.62 -11.28 -13.84
C ASP A 215 2.61 -11.65 -14.92
N LEU A 216 1.37 -11.21 -14.73
CA LEU A 216 0.25 -11.44 -15.65
C LEU A 216 -0.10 -10.19 -16.46
N SER A 217 0.58 -9.06 -16.25
CA SER A 217 0.22 -7.76 -16.84
C SER A 217 0.19 -7.77 -18.37
N ARG A 218 1.01 -8.63 -18.98
CA ARG A 218 1.12 -8.81 -20.44
C ARG A 218 0.31 -9.99 -20.99
N VAL A 219 -0.34 -10.75 -20.13
CA VAL A 219 -1.14 -11.92 -20.54
C VAL A 219 -2.45 -11.42 -21.14
N LYS A 220 -2.73 -11.83 -22.39
CA LYS A 220 -3.91 -11.39 -23.15
C LYS A 220 -5.22 -11.68 -22.40
N ALA A 221 -5.36 -12.86 -21.80
CA ALA A 221 -6.54 -13.23 -21.02
C ALA A 221 -6.75 -12.33 -19.78
N TYR A 222 -5.68 -11.88 -19.12
CA TYR A 222 -5.77 -10.90 -18.04
C TYR A 222 -6.24 -9.53 -18.56
N GLN A 223 -5.66 -9.06 -19.67
CA GLN A 223 -6.06 -7.79 -20.31
C GLN A 223 -7.49 -7.81 -20.85
N ALA A 224 -8.00 -8.97 -21.24
CA ALA A 224 -9.36 -9.18 -21.70
C ALA A 224 -10.39 -9.36 -20.56
N GLY A 225 -9.94 -9.37 -19.30
CA GLY A 225 -10.81 -9.59 -18.14
C GLY A 225 -11.25 -11.04 -17.93
N GLU A 226 -10.64 -12.00 -18.62
CA GLU A 226 -10.88 -13.44 -18.45
C GLU A 226 -10.19 -14.01 -17.20
N LEU A 227 -9.11 -13.35 -16.77
CA LEU A 227 -8.39 -13.66 -15.54
C LEU A 227 -8.40 -12.45 -14.61
N ILE A 228 -8.62 -12.68 -13.32
CA ILE A 228 -8.68 -11.64 -12.29
C ILE A 228 -7.70 -12.00 -11.18
N ILE A 229 -6.76 -11.11 -10.88
CA ILE A 229 -5.84 -11.29 -9.74
C ILE A 229 -6.61 -10.98 -8.46
N GLN A 230 -6.82 -12.00 -7.65
CA GLN A 230 -7.58 -11.90 -6.42
C GLN A 230 -7.03 -12.91 -5.41
N ASP A 231 -6.69 -12.43 -4.22
CA ASP A 231 -6.27 -13.31 -3.13
C ASP A 231 -7.34 -14.34 -2.79
N LYS A 232 -6.91 -15.56 -2.44
CA LYS A 232 -7.81 -16.67 -2.10
C LYS A 232 -8.78 -16.32 -0.97
N ALA A 233 -8.33 -15.65 0.09
CA ALA A 233 -9.19 -15.26 1.20
C ALA A 233 -10.31 -14.31 0.72
N SER A 234 -10.00 -13.43 -0.23
CA SER A 234 -10.94 -12.50 -0.85
C SER A 234 -11.99 -13.19 -1.73
N CYS A 235 -11.80 -14.46 -2.12
CA CYS A 235 -12.77 -15.23 -2.87
C CYS A 235 -13.88 -15.84 -2.00
N PHE A 236 -13.59 -16.15 -0.72
CA PHE A 236 -14.53 -16.82 0.17
C PHE A 236 -15.86 -16.08 0.39
N PRO A 237 -15.93 -14.75 0.58
CA PRO A 237 -17.20 -14.09 0.87
C PRO A 237 -18.27 -14.32 -0.21
N ALA A 238 -17.91 -14.14 -1.48
CA ALA A 238 -18.84 -14.40 -2.59
C ALA A 238 -19.14 -15.90 -2.73
N TYR A 239 -18.12 -16.75 -2.58
CA TYR A 239 -18.28 -18.21 -2.67
C TYR A 239 -19.19 -18.77 -1.57
N LEU A 240 -19.08 -18.29 -0.34
CA LEU A 240 -19.91 -18.72 0.79
C LEU A 240 -21.32 -18.14 0.72
N LEU A 241 -21.48 -16.92 0.17
CA LEU A 241 -22.79 -16.32 -0.04
C LEU A 241 -23.61 -17.10 -1.08
N ASN A 242 -22.95 -17.63 -2.12
CA ASN A 242 -23.50 -18.55 -3.12
C ASN A 242 -24.96 -18.27 -3.56
N VAL A 243 -25.22 -17.03 -4.01
CA VAL A 243 -26.57 -16.56 -4.34
C VAL A 243 -27.23 -17.46 -5.39
N GLN A 244 -28.36 -18.06 -5.02
CA GLN A 244 -29.16 -18.92 -5.89
C GLN A 244 -30.20 -18.10 -6.66
N PRO A 245 -30.69 -18.58 -7.82
CA PRO A 245 -31.70 -17.88 -8.61
C PRO A 245 -33.00 -17.54 -7.86
N GLY A 246 -33.34 -18.33 -6.83
CA GLY A 246 -34.50 -18.11 -5.97
C GLY A 246 -34.31 -17.04 -4.88
N ASP A 247 -33.08 -16.65 -4.58
CA ASP A 247 -32.78 -15.69 -3.49
C ASP A 247 -33.05 -14.25 -3.88
N GLY A 248 -33.33 -13.98 -5.16
CA GLY A 248 -33.55 -12.61 -5.66
C GLY A 248 -32.23 -11.87 -5.92
N ASP A 249 -32.26 -10.55 -5.78
CA ASP A 249 -31.12 -9.68 -6.06
C ASP A 249 -30.10 -9.68 -4.91
N ALA A 250 -28.89 -9.25 -5.23
CA ALA A 250 -27.82 -9.12 -4.25
C ALA A 250 -27.31 -7.68 -4.16
N ILE A 251 -26.87 -7.26 -2.97
CA ILE A 251 -26.14 -6.02 -2.76
C ILE A 251 -24.69 -6.31 -2.38
N ASP A 252 -23.73 -5.63 -2.99
CA ASP A 252 -22.36 -5.49 -2.49
C ASP A 252 -22.21 -4.08 -1.88
N GLY A 253 -22.21 -4.00 -0.55
CA GLY A 253 -22.30 -2.73 0.18
C GLY A 253 -21.01 -1.90 0.19
N CYS A 254 -19.86 -2.49 -0.12
CA CYS A 254 -18.55 -1.83 -0.08
C CYS A 254 -17.68 -2.35 -1.23
N ALA A 255 -18.14 -2.09 -2.45
CA ALA A 255 -17.80 -2.91 -3.61
C ALA A 255 -16.41 -2.67 -4.21
N ALA A 256 -15.81 -1.47 -4.08
CA ALA A 256 -14.59 -1.18 -4.83
C ALA A 256 -13.33 -1.83 -4.22
N PRO A 257 -12.38 -2.32 -5.06
CA PRO A 257 -12.27 -2.07 -6.50
C PRO A 257 -13.09 -3.03 -7.40
N GLY A 258 -13.89 -3.94 -6.85
CA GLY A 258 -14.80 -4.80 -7.61
C GLY A 258 -14.44 -6.28 -7.66
N ASN A 259 -13.41 -6.72 -6.94
CA ASN A 259 -12.99 -8.14 -6.97
C ASN A 259 -14.08 -9.08 -6.42
N LYS A 260 -14.75 -8.69 -5.33
CA LYS A 260 -15.86 -9.47 -4.74
C LYS A 260 -17.13 -9.34 -5.58
N THR A 261 -17.46 -8.12 -6.03
CA THR A 261 -18.58 -7.85 -6.93
C THR A 261 -18.53 -8.69 -8.22
N THR A 262 -17.37 -8.72 -8.89
CA THR A 262 -17.19 -9.52 -10.12
C THR A 262 -17.15 -11.02 -9.86
N HIS A 263 -16.75 -11.45 -8.66
CA HIS A 263 -16.85 -12.86 -8.27
C HIS A 263 -18.31 -13.26 -8.01
N LEU A 264 -19.07 -12.42 -7.32
CA LEU A 264 -20.51 -12.61 -7.13
C LEU A 264 -21.25 -12.65 -8.47
N ALA A 265 -20.89 -11.77 -9.42
CA ALA A 265 -21.45 -11.79 -10.77
C ALA A 265 -21.13 -13.08 -11.53
N ALA A 266 -19.93 -13.66 -11.35
CA ALA A 266 -19.57 -14.93 -11.93
C ALA A 266 -20.44 -16.08 -11.38
N ILE A 267 -20.66 -16.14 -10.07
CA ILE A 267 -21.51 -17.13 -9.40
C ILE A 267 -22.96 -17.03 -9.90
N VAL A 268 -23.53 -15.82 -9.91
CA VAL A 268 -24.88 -15.57 -10.42
C VAL A 268 -25.00 -15.99 -11.90
N ALA A 269 -23.98 -15.69 -12.72
CA ALA A 269 -23.97 -16.09 -14.12
C ALA A 269 -23.92 -17.62 -14.30
N GLU A 270 -23.11 -18.33 -13.51
CA GLU A 270 -23.02 -19.79 -13.54
C GLU A 270 -24.33 -20.45 -13.09
N ASN A 271 -24.92 -20.01 -11.99
CA ASN A 271 -26.18 -20.55 -11.48
C ASN A 271 -27.33 -20.34 -12.48
N ASN A 272 -27.40 -19.17 -13.12
CA ASN A 272 -28.38 -18.91 -14.17
C ASN A 272 -28.20 -19.81 -15.41
N LYS A 273 -26.95 -20.12 -15.79
CA LYS A 273 -26.67 -21.05 -16.89
C LYS A 273 -27.12 -22.48 -16.54
N ILE A 274 -26.92 -22.92 -15.30
CA ILE A 274 -27.35 -24.25 -14.83
C ILE A 274 -28.87 -24.39 -14.90
N VAL A 275 -29.62 -23.40 -14.40
CA VAL A 275 -31.09 -23.43 -14.46
C VAL A 275 -31.59 -23.40 -15.91
N ALA A 276 -30.98 -22.58 -16.77
CA ALA A 276 -31.35 -22.53 -18.18
C ALA A 276 -31.13 -23.88 -18.91
N ALA A 277 -30.06 -24.60 -18.57
CA ALA A 277 -29.78 -25.94 -19.12
C ALA A 277 -30.72 -27.02 -18.56
N GLY A 278 -31.25 -26.85 -17.34
CA GLY A 278 -32.16 -27.78 -16.67
C GLY A 278 -33.61 -27.80 -17.20
N GLY A 279 -33.93 -27.03 -18.25
CA GLY A 279 -35.22 -27.11 -18.94
C GLY A 279 -36.41 -26.46 -18.22
N GLU A 280 -36.19 -25.81 -17.07
CA GLU A 280 -37.23 -25.01 -16.42
C GLU A 280 -37.55 -23.77 -17.28
N LYS A 281 -38.58 -23.88 -18.13
CA LYS A 281 -39.16 -22.76 -18.90
C LYS A 281 -39.89 -21.72 -18.01
N LYS A 282 -39.66 -21.68 -16.70
CA LYS A 282 -40.14 -20.58 -15.87
C LYS A 282 -39.29 -19.36 -16.21
N LYS A 283 -39.93 -18.19 -16.32
CA LYS A 283 -39.24 -16.90 -16.36
C LYS A 283 -38.36 -16.80 -15.12
N THR A 284 -37.11 -17.23 -15.19
CA THR A 284 -36.13 -17.00 -14.13
C THR A 284 -36.02 -15.49 -13.99
N PRO A 285 -36.32 -14.93 -12.80
CA PRO A 285 -36.18 -13.50 -12.61
C PRO A 285 -34.72 -13.14 -12.86
N LYS A 286 -34.50 -12.11 -13.69
CA LYS A 286 -33.16 -11.63 -14.00
C LYS A 286 -32.58 -11.01 -12.73
N GLN A 287 -31.76 -11.77 -12.00
CA GLN A 287 -31.06 -11.27 -10.82
C GLN A 287 -30.13 -10.13 -11.21
N ARG A 288 -30.13 -9.07 -10.40
CA ARG A 288 -29.16 -7.97 -10.45
C ARG A 288 -28.30 -7.96 -9.20
N ILE A 289 -27.11 -7.40 -9.37
CA ILE A 289 -26.18 -7.10 -8.29
C ILE A 289 -26.09 -5.58 -8.19
N ILE A 290 -26.43 -5.03 -7.03
CA ILE A 290 -26.32 -3.60 -6.76
C ILE A 290 -25.01 -3.39 -6.01
N ALA A 291 -24.08 -2.65 -6.59
CA ALA A 291 -22.74 -2.44 -6.02
C ALA A 291 -22.59 -0.99 -5.54
N CYS A 292 -22.40 -0.79 -4.24
CA CYS A 292 -22.27 0.53 -3.62
C CYS A 292 -20.79 0.86 -3.35
N GLU A 293 -20.41 2.09 -3.70
CA GLU A 293 -19.12 2.66 -3.30
C GLU A 293 -19.28 4.17 -3.08
N ARG A 294 -18.87 4.63 -1.90
CA ARG A 294 -19.01 6.03 -1.48
C ARG A 294 -17.95 6.94 -2.11
N ASP A 295 -16.73 6.44 -2.33
CA ASP A 295 -15.66 7.25 -2.91
C ASP A 295 -15.78 7.34 -4.44
N LYS A 296 -15.80 8.57 -4.96
CA LYS A 296 -15.95 8.86 -6.41
C LYS A 296 -14.87 8.19 -7.27
N ARG A 297 -13.62 8.14 -6.79
CA ARG A 297 -12.52 7.58 -7.59
C ARG A 297 -12.62 6.06 -7.61
N ARG A 298 -12.84 5.46 -6.44
CA ARG A 298 -13.00 4.02 -6.27
C ARG A 298 -14.24 3.50 -7.00
N SER A 299 -15.34 4.25 -7.05
CA SER A 299 -16.53 3.87 -7.81
C SER A 299 -16.28 3.85 -9.32
N GLY A 300 -15.46 4.77 -9.84
CA GLY A 300 -15.04 4.74 -11.25
C GLY A 300 -14.12 3.56 -11.58
N ILE A 301 -13.26 3.14 -10.63
CA ILE A 301 -12.45 1.92 -10.77
C ILE A 301 -13.36 0.70 -10.79
N LEU A 302 -14.31 0.62 -9.86
CA LEU A 302 -15.29 -0.46 -9.76
C LEU A 302 -16.07 -0.62 -11.07
N GLU A 303 -16.61 0.45 -11.63
CA GLU A 303 -17.33 0.44 -12.91
C GLU A 303 -16.44 -0.07 -14.06
N LYS A 304 -15.18 0.41 -14.13
CA LYS A 304 -14.22 -0.08 -15.11
C LYS A 304 -13.96 -1.59 -14.95
N MET A 305 -13.78 -2.07 -13.73
CA MET A 305 -13.49 -3.50 -13.46
C MET A 305 -14.70 -4.39 -13.75
N VAL A 306 -15.92 -3.94 -13.44
CA VAL A 306 -17.17 -4.64 -13.78
C VAL A 306 -17.33 -4.78 -15.31
N ASN A 307 -17.10 -3.69 -16.04
CA ASN A 307 -17.17 -3.70 -17.51
C ASN A 307 -16.08 -4.58 -18.12
N LEU A 308 -14.85 -4.47 -17.61
CA LEU A 308 -13.74 -5.32 -18.03
C LEU A 308 -14.04 -6.80 -17.75
N ALA A 309 -14.66 -7.14 -16.62
CA ALA A 309 -15.10 -8.51 -16.31
C ALA A 309 -16.31 -8.98 -17.15
N GLY A 310 -16.91 -8.11 -17.97
CA GLY A 310 -18.08 -8.46 -18.78
C GLY A 310 -19.38 -8.56 -17.98
N ALA A 311 -19.40 -8.04 -16.75
CA ALA A 311 -20.51 -8.16 -15.81
C ALA A 311 -21.49 -6.96 -15.84
N GLY A 312 -21.32 -6.01 -16.76
CA GLY A 312 -22.12 -4.76 -16.80
C GLY A 312 -23.62 -4.96 -17.03
N SER A 313 -24.05 -6.11 -17.56
CA SER A 313 -25.47 -6.45 -17.72
C SER A 313 -26.12 -7.05 -16.46
N LEU A 314 -25.30 -7.45 -15.48
CA LEU A 314 -25.71 -8.05 -14.20
C LEU A 314 -25.51 -7.09 -13.03
N VAL A 315 -24.51 -6.20 -13.12
CA VAL A 315 -24.10 -5.34 -12.01
C VAL A 315 -24.50 -3.89 -12.29
N THR A 316 -25.26 -3.30 -11.37
CA THR A 316 -25.57 -1.87 -11.33
C THR A 316 -24.68 -1.19 -10.29
N VAL A 317 -23.79 -0.30 -10.72
CA VAL A 317 -22.88 0.42 -9.82
C VAL A 317 -23.54 1.71 -9.34
N LYS A 318 -23.84 1.81 -8.04
CA LYS A 318 -24.30 3.04 -7.38
C LYS A 318 -23.09 3.85 -6.94
N GLN A 319 -22.67 4.78 -7.82
CA GLN A 319 -21.52 5.64 -7.55
C GLN A 319 -21.82 6.67 -6.46
N ARG A 320 -20.85 6.92 -5.58
CA ARG A 320 -20.97 7.82 -4.43
C ARG A 320 -22.12 7.47 -3.48
N GLN A 321 -22.51 6.20 -3.47
CA GLN A 321 -23.55 5.71 -2.59
C GLN A 321 -22.90 5.25 -1.28
N ASP A 322 -23.24 5.93 -0.18
CA ASP A 322 -23.02 5.36 1.15
C ASP A 322 -24.06 4.26 1.37
N PHE A 323 -23.60 3.06 1.70
CA PHE A 323 -24.47 1.90 1.94
C PHE A 323 -25.45 2.15 3.10
N LEU A 324 -25.02 2.92 4.12
CA LEU A 324 -25.88 3.27 5.25
C LEU A 324 -27.02 4.23 4.88
N ASN A 325 -26.91 4.92 3.74
CA ASN A 325 -27.91 5.86 3.25
C ASN A 325 -28.86 5.24 2.21
N LEU A 326 -28.79 3.92 2.01
CA LEU A 326 -29.80 3.23 1.21
C LEU A 326 -31.12 3.18 1.98
N ASP A 327 -32.23 3.43 1.30
CA ASP A 327 -33.57 3.22 1.85
C ASP A 327 -33.97 1.74 1.67
N PRO A 328 -34.05 0.94 2.76
CA PRO A 328 -34.43 -0.47 2.68
C PRO A 328 -35.85 -0.70 2.18
N HIS A 329 -36.72 0.32 2.26
CA HIS A 329 -38.11 0.24 1.81
C HIS A 329 -38.30 0.70 0.37
N SER A 330 -37.22 1.12 -0.30
CA SER A 330 -37.30 1.54 -1.69
C SER A 330 -37.71 0.37 -2.61
N PRO A 331 -38.56 0.60 -3.63
CA PRO A 331 -38.93 -0.43 -4.59
C PRO A 331 -37.74 -1.07 -5.32
N GLU A 332 -36.63 -0.35 -5.44
CA GLU A 332 -35.38 -0.84 -6.02
C GLU A 332 -34.70 -1.92 -5.17
N LEU A 333 -34.97 -2.00 -3.87
CA LEU A 333 -34.38 -3.03 -3.00
C LEU A 333 -35.37 -4.14 -2.62
N ALA A 334 -36.62 -4.04 -3.08
CA ALA A 334 -37.70 -4.96 -2.71
C ALA A 334 -37.42 -6.44 -3.06
N SER A 335 -36.62 -6.68 -4.08
CA SER A 335 -36.24 -8.03 -4.55
C SER A 335 -34.90 -8.52 -3.99
N VAL A 336 -34.21 -7.76 -3.13
CA VAL A 336 -32.91 -8.15 -2.57
C VAL A 336 -33.10 -9.21 -1.50
N GLY A 337 -32.44 -10.36 -1.65
CA GLY A 337 -32.39 -11.40 -0.62
C GLY A 337 -30.98 -11.71 -0.11
N ALA A 338 -29.94 -11.14 -0.71
CA ALA A 338 -28.55 -11.37 -0.29
C ALA A 338 -27.75 -10.07 -0.17
N ILE A 339 -26.90 -10.00 0.85
CA ILE A 339 -25.98 -8.87 1.07
C ILE A 339 -24.56 -9.41 1.28
N LEU A 340 -23.63 -8.91 0.47
CA LEU A 340 -22.20 -9.02 0.69
C LEU A 340 -21.71 -7.69 1.30
N LEU A 341 -21.10 -7.76 2.49
CA LEU A 341 -20.55 -6.60 3.18
C LEU A 341 -19.06 -6.81 3.48
N ASP A 342 -18.22 -6.07 2.78
CA ASP A 342 -16.75 -6.03 2.96
C ASP A 342 -16.29 -4.63 3.37
N PRO A 343 -16.53 -4.23 4.63
CA PRO A 343 -16.31 -2.86 5.07
C PRO A 343 -14.82 -2.52 5.11
N SER A 344 -14.52 -1.22 5.17
CA SER A 344 -13.14 -0.77 5.42
C SER A 344 -12.66 -1.31 6.78
N CYS A 345 -11.53 -2.01 6.77
CA CYS A 345 -10.90 -2.58 7.97
C CYS A 345 -9.48 -2.04 8.15
N SER A 346 -8.82 -2.43 9.24
CA SER A 346 -7.42 -2.08 9.54
C SER A 346 -6.43 -2.62 8.49
N GLY A 347 -6.83 -3.60 7.67
CA GLY A 347 -5.95 -4.25 6.70
C GLY A 347 -4.90 -5.18 7.33
N SER A 348 -4.95 -5.42 8.65
CA SER A 348 -3.95 -6.20 9.40
C SER A 348 -3.83 -7.66 8.97
N GLY A 349 -4.85 -8.20 8.31
CA GLY A 349 -4.83 -9.56 7.75
C GLY A 349 -4.28 -9.64 6.31
N ILE A 350 -3.97 -8.50 5.66
CA ILE A 350 -3.43 -8.50 4.30
C ILE A 350 -1.92 -8.60 4.39
N VAL A 351 -1.42 -9.83 4.38
CA VAL A 351 0.01 -10.11 4.26
C VAL A 351 0.50 -9.55 2.92
N SER A 352 1.57 -8.77 2.94
CA SER A 352 2.18 -8.10 1.76
C SER A 352 1.51 -6.82 1.24
N ARG A 353 0.62 -6.14 2.00
CA ARG A 353 0.27 -4.75 1.68
C ARG A 353 1.30 -3.80 2.29
N ASP A 354 2.03 -3.08 1.43
CA ASP A 354 2.95 -1.98 1.77
C ASP A 354 2.22 -0.75 2.38
N ASP A 355 1.23 -0.96 3.26
CA ASP A 355 0.37 0.13 3.77
C ASP A 355 0.94 0.79 5.04
N ASP A 356 1.76 0.09 5.84
CA ASP A 356 2.47 0.64 7.00
C ASP A 356 3.93 0.98 6.66
N VAL A 357 4.09 2.03 5.88
CA VAL A 357 5.40 2.63 5.58
C VAL A 357 5.91 3.37 6.81
N LYS A 358 6.48 2.64 7.77
CA LYS A 358 7.15 3.24 8.94
C LYS A 358 8.64 3.36 8.67
N LEU A 359 9.10 4.59 8.37
CA LEU A 359 10.52 4.88 8.26
C LEU A 359 11.17 4.79 9.64
N VAL A 360 12.24 4.00 9.75
CA VAL A 360 13.13 4.05 10.90
C VAL A 360 13.99 5.30 10.77
N LEU A 361 13.79 6.27 11.67
CA LEU A 361 14.49 7.57 11.63
C LEU A 361 15.70 7.60 12.58
N PRO A 362 16.75 8.33 12.20
CA PRO A 362 17.88 8.58 13.09
C PRO A 362 17.49 9.49 14.25
N SER A 363 18.10 9.26 15.40
CA SER A 363 17.93 10.10 16.58
C SER A 363 18.43 11.53 16.30
N ALA A 364 17.59 12.53 16.62
CA ALA A 364 18.03 13.92 16.57
C ALA A 364 19.06 14.16 17.68
N PRO A 365 20.09 15.00 17.46
CA PRO A 365 21.03 15.34 18.52
C PRO A 365 20.27 16.00 19.67
N ALA A 366 20.30 15.38 20.86
CA ALA A 366 19.86 16.03 22.09
C ALA A 366 20.63 17.35 22.24
N ALA A 367 19.90 18.45 22.44
CA ALA A 367 20.51 19.70 22.87
C ALA A 367 21.36 19.40 24.10
N ALA A 368 22.65 19.75 24.06
CA ALA A 368 23.57 19.51 25.16
C ALA A 368 22.97 20.12 26.44
N ALA A 369 22.65 19.27 27.42
CA ALA A 369 22.32 19.73 28.76
C ALA A 369 23.52 20.54 29.30
N PRO A 370 23.30 21.66 30.02
CA PRO A 370 24.41 22.43 30.57
C PRO A 370 25.22 21.56 31.51
N GLN A 371 26.52 21.41 31.25
CA GLN A 371 27.44 20.79 32.19
C GLN A 371 27.48 21.66 33.45
N GLN A 372 26.91 21.17 34.55
CA GLN A 372 27.16 21.75 35.87
C GLN A 372 28.59 21.38 36.31
N PRO A 373 29.36 22.33 36.88
CA PRO A 373 30.71 22.06 37.34
C PRO A 373 30.69 21.09 38.53
N SER A 374 31.55 20.07 38.45
CA SER A 374 31.75 19.07 39.49
C SER A 374 32.35 19.70 40.75
N SER A 375 31.61 19.72 41.86
CA SER A 375 32.18 19.91 43.19
C SER A 375 32.24 18.57 43.93
N ALA A 376 33.46 18.13 44.21
CA ALA A 376 33.73 16.98 45.05
C ALA A 376 33.59 17.35 46.53
N ARG A 377 32.78 16.59 47.30
CA ARG A 377 33.04 16.30 48.73
C ARG A 377 32.04 15.30 49.34
N GLY A 378 32.61 14.22 49.90
CA GLY A 378 32.31 13.79 51.28
C GLY A 378 31.05 12.96 51.58
N LYS A 379 31.27 11.67 51.88
CA LYS A 379 30.34 10.68 52.47
C LYS A 379 29.49 11.19 53.68
N LYS A 380 28.21 10.76 53.75
CA LYS A 380 27.58 10.16 54.97
C LYS A 380 26.19 9.54 54.69
N ARG A 381 25.96 8.34 55.24
CA ARG A 381 24.71 7.55 55.27
C ARG A 381 23.63 8.21 56.16
N LYS A 382 22.34 8.21 55.77
CA LYS A 382 21.18 7.84 56.65
C LYS A 382 19.83 7.67 55.90
N ARG A 383 19.08 6.66 56.40
CA ARG A 383 17.69 6.13 56.21
C ARG A 383 16.54 6.96 55.58
N LYS A 384 15.72 6.19 54.82
CA LYS A 384 14.23 6.05 54.74
C LYS A 384 13.32 7.26 55.04
N GLY A 385 12.42 7.56 54.10
CA GLY A 385 11.17 8.29 54.30
C GLY A 385 10.35 8.40 53.00
N THR A 386 9.10 7.96 53.04
CA THR A 386 8.05 7.90 52.00
C THR A 386 7.51 9.28 51.58
N ALA A 387 7.11 9.45 50.30
CA ALA A 387 5.75 9.85 49.87
C ALA A 387 5.70 10.58 48.50
N ALA A 388 4.63 10.23 47.77
CA ALA A 388 3.81 11.04 46.86
C ALA A 388 4.36 11.62 45.53
N THR A 389 3.75 11.10 44.46
CA THR A 389 3.71 11.56 43.07
C THR A 389 2.97 12.91 42.92
N PRO A 390 3.48 13.85 42.10
CA PRO A 390 2.66 14.92 41.50
C PRO A 390 2.41 14.70 39.99
N PRO A 391 1.40 15.38 39.40
CA PRO A 391 0.81 15.04 38.10
C PRO A 391 1.68 15.48 36.90
N GLN A 392 1.46 14.81 35.78
CA GLN A 392 2.08 15.08 34.49
C GLN A 392 1.46 16.32 33.82
N ASP A 393 2.29 17.32 33.51
CA ASP A 393 1.95 18.40 32.59
C ASP A 393 1.99 17.92 31.12
N PRO A 394 1.09 18.43 30.25
CA PRO A 394 1.08 18.07 28.83
C PRO A 394 2.28 18.65 28.06
N PRO A 395 2.74 17.99 26.97
CA PRO A 395 3.94 18.41 26.26
C PRO A 395 3.72 19.71 25.45
N PRO A 396 4.77 20.53 25.26
CA PRO A 396 4.66 21.83 24.62
C PRO A 396 4.49 21.73 23.10
N THR A 397 3.45 22.38 22.58
CA THR A 397 3.22 22.63 21.15
C THR A 397 4.27 23.62 20.64
N THR A 398 5.13 23.19 19.70
CA THR A 398 6.06 24.10 19.01
C THR A 398 5.44 24.53 17.68
N THR A 399 4.88 25.73 17.64
CA THR A 399 4.45 26.41 16.43
C THR A 399 5.66 26.97 15.68
N LEU A 400 5.76 26.69 14.38
CA LEU A 400 6.75 27.34 13.50
C LEU A 400 6.22 28.72 13.10
N PRO A 401 7.02 29.80 13.18
CA PRO A 401 6.61 31.12 12.71
C PRO A 401 6.64 31.18 11.19
N LEU A 402 5.46 31.35 10.59
CA LEU A 402 5.30 31.80 9.21
C LEU A 402 5.27 33.34 9.24
N THR A 403 6.37 33.97 8.82
CA THR A 403 6.36 35.38 8.44
C THR A 403 5.84 35.48 7.02
N GLU A 404 4.56 35.81 6.88
CA GLU A 404 4.00 36.41 5.66
C GLU A 404 4.03 37.93 5.86
N GLN A 405 4.84 38.62 5.06
CA GLN A 405 4.70 40.06 4.88
C GLN A 405 3.57 40.28 3.87
N GLU A 406 2.39 40.61 4.39
CA GLU A 406 1.33 41.26 3.61
C GLU A 406 1.72 42.73 3.42
N THR A 407 1.90 43.13 2.16
CA THR A 407 1.82 44.54 1.78
C THR A 407 0.37 44.81 1.42
N GLU A 408 -0.32 45.55 2.29
CA GLU A 408 -1.55 46.28 1.98
C GLU A 408 -1.26 47.32 0.90
N ASP A 409 -2.04 47.31 -0.18
CA ASP A 409 -2.34 48.50 -0.97
C ASP A 409 -3.87 48.57 -1.10
N THR A 410 -4.48 49.37 -0.24
CA THR A 410 -5.79 49.98 -0.46
C THR A 410 -5.63 51.06 -1.53
N ASP A 411 -6.47 51.08 -2.57
CA ASP A 411 -7.75 51.80 -2.53
C ASP A 411 -8.36 52.07 -3.92
N ASN A 412 -9.69 51.93 -3.96
CA ASN A 412 -10.68 52.70 -4.74
C ASN A 412 -10.90 52.57 -6.28
N LYS A 413 -12.19 52.28 -6.58
CA LYS A 413 -13.07 52.82 -7.65
C LYS A 413 -12.74 52.42 -9.11
N THR A 414 -13.68 52.04 -9.99
CA THR A 414 -15.07 52.48 -10.23
C THR A 414 -15.83 51.43 -11.05
N ASP A 415 -17.15 51.41 -10.89
CA ASP A 415 -18.14 50.90 -11.86
C ASP A 415 -17.82 51.25 -13.31
N THR A 416 -18.05 50.32 -14.23
CA THR A 416 -18.77 50.60 -15.49
C THR A 416 -19.19 49.31 -16.19
N ASP A 417 -20.49 49.27 -16.51
CA ASP A 417 -21.15 48.54 -17.59
C ASP A 417 -20.24 48.14 -18.76
N LEU A 418 -20.44 46.93 -19.29
CA LEU A 418 -20.87 46.75 -20.69
C LEU A 418 -21.15 45.28 -21.02
N SER A 419 -22.30 45.11 -21.66
CA SER A 419 -22.86 43.94 -22.31
C SER A 419 -22.02 43.44 -23.49
N ALA A 420 -21.93 42.11 -23.61
CA ALA A 420 -22.01 41.32 -24.85
C ALA A 420 -22.04 39.82 -24.49
#